data_AF-A0A512J9L3-F1
#
_entry.id   AF-A0A512J9L3-F1
#
_cell.length_a   1.000
_cell.length_b   1.000
_cell.length_c   1.000
_cell.angle_alpha   90.00
_cell.angle_beta   90.00
_cell.angle_gamma   90.00
#
_symmetry.space_group_name_H-M   'P 1'
#
loop_
_entity.id
_entity.type
_entity.pdbx_description
1 polymer ?
#
loop_
_entity_poly.entity_id
_entity_poly.type
_entity_poly.pdbx_seq_one_letter_code
_entity_poly.pdbx_strand_id
1 'polypeptide(L)'
;MPIRREHRFFYPIDWPQLSATIRFRRAGGCCEGCGRPHGQSIPHLGDGRWWDASAGAWRDGRGRALRALPTSEEVAGVRLTKVVLATAHRDHDTSNNADANLAAFCQRCHMLHDRPEHQRRRLAHAVQAESPW
;
A
#
# COMPACT_ATOMS: atom_id res chain seq x y z
N MET A 1 -4.78 -7.02 -2.43
CA MET A 1 -5.57 -7.34 -3.64
C MET A 1 -5.49 -8.83 -3.89
N PRO A 2 -6.60 -9.52 -4.19
CA PRO A 2 -6.53 -10.91 -4.64
C PRO A 2 -5.80 -10.98 -5.98
N ILE A 3 -4.90 -11.96 -6.12
CA ILE A 3 -4.21 -12.22 -7.39
C ILE A 3 -5.24 -12.69 -8.40
N ARG A 4 -5.39 -11.97 -9.51
CA ARG A 4 -6.29 -12.37 -10.61
C ARG A 4 -5.90 -13.75 -11.11
N ARG A 5 -6.89 -14.57 -11.47
CA ARG A 5 -6.64 -15.95 -11.90
C ARG A 5 -5.68 -16.00 -13.10
N GLU A 6 -5.81 -15.07 -14.04
CA GLU A 6 -4.92 -14.97 -15.21
C GLU A 6 -3.45 -14.70 -14.85
N HIS A 7 -3.16 -14.09 -13.70
CA HIS A 7 -1.79 -13.69 -13.34
C HIS A 7 -1.09 -14.67 -12.42
N ARG A 8 -1.77 -15.73 -11.95
CA ARG A 8 -1.20 -16.67 -10.97
C ARG A 8 0.11 -17.31 -11.43
N PHE A 9 0.28 -17.51 -12.73
CA PHE A 9 1.48 -18.13 -13.31
C PHE A 9 2.72 -17.23 -13.26
N PHE A 10 2.58 -15.92 -13.09
CA PHE A 10 3.71 -14.99 -12.93
C PHE A 10 4.28 -14.99 -11.51
N TYR A 11 3.56 -15.59 -10.56
CA TYR A 11 4.02 -15.74 -9.20
C TYR A 11 4.74 -17.08 -9.05
N PRO A 12 5.93 -17.09 -8.44
CA PRO A 12 6.64 -18.34 -8.21
C PRO A 12 5.87 -19.19 -7.19
N ILE A 13 6.12 -20.51 -7.21
CA ILE A 13 5.40 -21.47 -6.34
C ILE A 13 5.56 -21.15 -4.85
N ASP A 14 6.68 -20.55 -4.47
CA ASP A 14 7.03 -20.11 -3.12
C ASP A 14 6.60 -18.67 -2.81
N TRP A 15 5.70 -18.08 -3.62
CA TRP A 15 5.20 -16.72 -3.41
C TRP A 15 4.70 -16.44 -1.99
N PRO A 16 3.98 -17.34 -1.28
CA PRO A 16 3.59 -17.10 0.11
C PRO A 16 4.80 -16.83 1.03
N GLN A 17 5.88 -17.59 0.85
CA GLN A 17 7.13 -17.48 1.61
C GLN A 17 7.92 -16.22 1.23
N LEU A 18 8.03 -15.94 -0.08
CA LEU A 18 8.66 -14.72 -0.57
C LEU A 18 7.91 -13.49 -0.05
N SER A 19 6.59 -13.46 -0.19
CA SER A 19 5.74 -12.37 0.31
C SER A 19 5.87 -12.18 1.82
N ALA A 20 5.93 -13.26 2.59
CA ALA A 20 6.15 -13.17 4.04
C ALA A 20 7.55 -12.61 4.38
N THR A 21 8.57 -13.02 3.63
CA THR A 21 9.94 -12.52 3.79
C THR A 21 10.01 -11.01 3.54
N ILE A 22 9.42 -10.54 2.44
CA ILE A 22 9.36 -9.10 2.13
C ILE A 22 8.63 -8.32 3.24
N ARG A 23 7.45 -8.80 3.66
CA ARG A 23 6.60 -8.05 4.60
C ARG A 23 7.10 -8.07 6.04
N PHE A 24 7.59 -9.20 6.52
CA PHE A 24 7.83 -9.40 7.95
C PHE A 24 9.31 -9.53 8.31
N ARG A 25 10.15 -10.01 7.39
CA ARG A 25 11.60 -10.07 7.62
C ARG A 25 12.28 -8.80 7.16
N ARG A 26 12.18 -8.45 5.87
CA ARG A 26 12.87 -7.28 5.30
C ARG A 26 12.27 -5.97 5.79
N ALA A 27 10.96 -5.81 5.66
CA ALA A 27 10.27 -4.59 6.07
C ALA A 27 9.94 -4.53 7.58
N GLY A 28 10.31 -5.56 8.35
CA GLY A 28 10.06 -5.61 9.79
C GLY A 28 8.59 -5.53 10.20
N GLY A 29 7.67 -5.89 9.31
CA GLY A 29 6.22 -5.74 9.55
C GLY A 29 5.73 -4.30 9.44
N CYS A 30 6.51 -3.38 8.85
CA CYS A 30 6.12 -1.99 8.63
C CYS A 30 5.96 -1.69 7.14
N CYS A 31 5.05 -0.77 6.81
CA CYS A 31 4.91 -0.29 5.43
C CYS A 31 6.17 0.47 5.00
N GLU A 32 6.81 0.07 3.90
CA GLU A 32 8.01 0.74 3.37
C GLU A 32 7.71 2.15 2.80
N GLY A 33 6.43 2.47 2.55
CA GLY A 33 6.02 3.80 2.07
C GLY A 33 5.65 4.80 3.16
N CYS A 34 5.18 4.35 4.33
CA CYS A 34 4.67 5.26 5.37
C CYS A 34 4.92 4.83 6.81
N GLY A 35 5.56 3.69 7.03
CA GLY A 35 5.91 3.18 8.37
C GLY A 35 4.78 2.55 9.16
N ARG A 36 3.54 2.51 8.66
CA ARG A 36 2.40 1.93 9.40
C ARG A 36 2.66 0.44 9.72
N PRO A 37 2.53 0.02 10.99
CA PRO A 37 2.81 -1.36 11.41
C PRO A 37 1.67 -2.31 11.06
N HIS A 38 2.01 -3.53 10.62
CA HIS A 38 1.07 -4.59 10.28
C HIS A 38 0.22 -5.01 11.49
N GLY A 39 -1.05 -5.31 11.25
CA GLY A 39 -1.96 -5.88 12.26
C GLY A 39 -2.51 -4.87 13.27
N GLN A 40 -1.92 -3.69 13.37
CA GLN A 40 -2.32 -2.63 14.30
C GLN A 40 -3.53 -1.85 13.78
N SER A 41 -4.42 -1.49 14.70
CA SER A 41 -5.52 -0.56 14.43
C SER A 41 -5.03 0.87 14.70
N ILE A 42 -4.85 1.67 13.65
CA ILE A 42 -4.27 3.01 13.77
C ILE A 42 -5.35 4.09 13.62
N PRO A 43 -5.32 5.16 14.45
CA PRO A 43 -6.11 6.36 14.22
C PRO A 43 -5.56 7.16 13.03
N HIS A 44 -6.42 7.68 12.17
CA HIS A 44 -6.02 8.50 11.03
C HIS A 44 -7.08 9.53 10.63
N LEU A 45 -6.65 10.59 9.93
CA LEU A 45 -7.51 11.70 9.49
C LEU A 45 -8.11 11.51 8.09
N GLY A 46 -7.70 10.45 7.39
CA GLY A 46 -8.26 10.08 6.07
C GLY A 46 -7.49 10.66 4.88
N ASP A 47 -6.78 11.77 5.06
CA ASP A 47 -5.85 12.35 4.07
C ASP A 47 -4.51 11.59 3.98
N GLY A 48 -4.21 10.79 5.00
CA GLY A 48 -2.97 10.02 5.13
C GLY A 48 -2.25 10.26 6.44
N ARG A 49 -2.53 11.37 7.13
CA ARG A 49 -2.04 11.60 8.49
C ARG A 49 -2.57 10.54 9.44
N TRP A 50 -1.70 10.08 10.34
CA TRP A 50 -2.03 9.00 11.28
C TRP A 50 -1.27 9.15 12.59
N TRP A 51 -1.84 8.62 13.66
CA TRP A 51 -1.24 8.62 14.99
C TRP A 51 -0.34 7.38 15.15
N ASP A 52 0.95 7.62 15.40
CA ASP A 52 1.90 6.59 15.79
C ASP A 52 1.96 6.51 17.32
N ALA A 53 1.27 5.52 17.88
CA ALA A 53 1.22 5.29 19.31
C ALA A 53 2.60 4.93 19.91
N SER A 54 3.50 4.32 19.14
CA SER A 54 4.83 3.94 19.62
C SER A 54 5.75 5.15 19.77
N ALA A 55 5.60 6.14 18.89
CA ALA A 55 6.35 7.39 18.93
C ALA A 55 5.63 8.50 19.70
N GLY A 56 4.36 8.32 20.06
CA GLY A 56 3.52 9.35 20.66
C GLY A 56 3.36 10.58 19.76
N ALA A 57 3.28 10.39 18.44
CA ALA A 57 3.32 11.48 17.47
C ALA A 57 2.39 11.27 16.27
N TRP A 58 1.88 12.38 15.74
CA TRP A 58 1.23 12.37 14.43
C TRP A 58 2.26 12.31 13.31
N ARG A 59 2.00 11.48 12.30
CA ARG A 59 2.81 11.35 11.08
C ARG A 59 2.03 11.73 9.83
N ASP A 60 2.72 12.21 8.82
CA ASP A 60 2.18 12.45 7.48
C ASP A 60 1.96 11.14 6.69
N GLY A 61 1.43 11.26 5.48
CA GLY A 61 1.18 10.12 4.59
C GLY A 61 2.44 9.39 4.10
N ARG A 62 3.64 9.92 4.36
CA ARG A 62 4.95 9.33 4.08
C ARG A 62 5.65 8.83 5.36
N GLY A 63 4.99 8.92 6.51
CA GLY A 63 5.53 8.48 7.79
C GLY A 63 6.45 9.49 8.49
N ARG A 64 6.53 10.74 8.03
CA ARG A 64 7.33 11.79 8.70
C ARG A 64 6.52 12.43 9.83
N ALA A 65 7.15 12.74 10.96
CA ALA A 65 6.49 13.43 12.06
C ALA A 65 5.94 14.79 11.60
N LEU A 66 4.72 15.12 12.04
CA LEU A 66 4.14 16.43 11.78
C LEU A 66 4.80 17.49 12.68
N ARG A 67 5.04 18.68 12.10
CA ARG A 67 5.54 19.83 12.85
C ARG A 67 4.44 20.57 13.61
N ALA A 68 3.24 20.55 13.06
CA ALA A 68 2.04 21.11 13.67
C ALA A 68 1.05 19.98 13.93
N LEU A 69 0.45 19.98 15.13
CA LEU A 69 -0.58 19.01 15.48
C LEU A 69 -1.86 19.29 14.67
N PRO A 70 -2.65 18.25 14.37
CA PRO A 70 -3.98 18.44 13.80
C PRO A 70 -4.87 19.29 14.72
N THR A 71 -5.79 20.06 14.15
CA THR A 71 -6.73 20.86 14.94
C THR A 71 -7.70 19.96 15.70
N SER A 72 -8.38 20.52 16.71
CA SER A 72 -9.43 19.81 17.45
C SER A 72 -10.55 19.31 16.54
N GLU A 73 -10.94 20.07 15.51
CA GLU A 73 -11.96 19.63 14.55
C GLU A 73 -11.47 18.46 13.70
N GLU A 74 -10.20 18.46 13.28
CA GLU A 74 -9.62 17.35 12.54
C GLU A 74 -9.55 16.09 13.41
N VAL A 75 -9.14 16.22 14.68
CA VAL A 75 -9.08 15.10 15.62
C VAL A 75 -10.47 14.55 15.93
N ALA A 76 -11.51 15.39 15.97
CA ALA A 76 -12.90 14.92 16.14
C ALA A 76 -13.36 14.02 14.99
N GLY A 77 -12.76 14.15 13.80
CA GLY A 77 -13.05 13.32 12.61
C GLY A 77 -12.21 12.05 12.46
N VAL A 78 -11.45 11.65 13.49
CA VAL A 78 -10.54 10.50 13.44
C VAL A 78 -11.28 9.20 13.14
N ARG A 79 -10.66 8.39 12.27
CA ARG A 79 -11.11 7.05 11.92
C ARG A 79 -10.06 6.03 12.30
N LEU A 80 -10.52 4.82 12.60
CA LEU A 80 -9.64 3.69 12.89
C LEU A 80 -9.56 2.76 11.68
N THR A 81 -8.34 2.36 11.30
CA THR A 81 -8.15 1.34 10.27
C THR A 81 -7.17 0.29 10.75
N LYS A 82 -7.54 -0.99 10.61
CA LYS A 82 -6.62 -2.11 10.78
C LYS A 82 -5.65 -2.17 9.60
N VAL A 83 -4.36 -2.03 9.88
CA VAL A 83 -3.31 -2.03 8.86
C VAL A 83 -3.04 -3.47 8.42
N VAL A 84 -3.07 -3.69 7.11
CA VAL A 84 -2.70 -4.96 6.48
C VAL A 84 -1.65 -4.66 5.42
N LEU A 85 -0.55 -5.40 5.47
CA LEU A 85 0.54 -5.30 4.50
C LEU A 85 0.35 -6.33 3.40
N ALA A 86 0.58 -5.89 2.17
CA ALA A 86 0.67 -6.71 0.98
C ALA A 86 2.00 -6.44 0.28
N THR A 87 2.50 -7.45 -0.43
CA THR A 87 3.66 -7.29 -1.31
C THR A 87 3.21 -6.69 -2.64
N ALA A 88 3.89 -5.64 -3.11
CA ALA A 88 3.65 -4.99 -4.38
C ALA A 88 4.91 -5.00 -5.24
N HIS A 89 4.74 -5.10 -6.56
CA HIS A 89 5.80 -4.89 -7.55
C HIS A 89 5.95 -3.39 -7.81
N ARG A 90 7.17 -2.85 -7.71
CA ARG A 90 7.44 -1.41 -7.85
C ARG A 90 7.24 -0.94 -9.29
N ASP A 91 7.53 -1.78 -10.26
CA ASP A 91 7.35 -1.52 -11.70
C ASP A 91 5.96 -1.91 -12.25
N HIS A 92 5.09 -2.45 -11.39
CA HIS A 92 3.77 -3.00 -11.75
C HIS A 92 3.82 -4.24 -12.67
N ASP A 93 5.00 -4.78 -12.97
CA ASP A 93 5.18 -6.03 -13.71
C ASP A 93 5.17 -7.23 -12.75
N THR A 94 4.11 -8.03 -12.82
CA THR A 94 3.94 -9.20 -11.95
C THR A 94 4.95 -10.32 -12.19
N SER A 95 5.67 -10.31 -13.32
CA SER A 95 6.69 -11.30 -13.64
C SER A 95 8.06 -11.00 -13.00
N ASN A 96 8.33 -9.74 -12.66
CA ASN A 96 9.60 -9.31 -12.08
C ASN A 96 9.64 -9.50 -10.56
N ASN A 97 9.93 -10.71 -10.11
CA ASN A 97 9.96 -11.07 -8.68
C ASN A 97 11.32 -10.83 -8.00
N ALA A 98 12.19 -10.00 -8.57
CA ALA A 98 13.45 -9.62 -7.94
C ALA A 98 13.21 -8.93 -6.60
N ASP A 99 14.00 -9.25 -5.56
CA ASP A 99 13.81 -8.70 -4.20
C ASP A 99 13.71 -7.17 -4.20
N ALA A 100 14.61 -6.50 -4.94
CA ALA A 100 14.64 -5.05 -5.07
C ALA A 100 13.36 -4.46 -5.72
N ASN A 101 12.68 -5.23 -6.58
CA ASN A 101 11.43 -4.81 -7.21
C ASN A 101 10.20 -5.04 -6.31
N LEU A 102 10.31 -5.87 -5.28
CA LEU A 102 9.21 -6.09 -4.35
C LEU A 102 9.22 -5.03 -3.24
N ALA A 103 8.02 -4.67 -2.77
CA ALA A 103 7.83 -3.72 -1.68
C ALA A 103 6.72 -4.18 -0.72
N ALA A 104 6.85 -3.88 0.57
CA ALA A 104 5.80 -4.11 1.56
C ALA A 104 4.95 -2.84 1.74
N PHE A 105 3.72 -2.84 1.24
CA PHE A 105 2.82 -1.69 1.34
C PHE A 105 1.57 -1.98 2.16
N CYS A 106 1.15 -1.01 2.97
CA CYS A 106 -0.18 -1.00 3.58
C CYS A 106 -1.26 -0.73 2.54
N GLN A 107 -2.53 -0.99 2.88
CA GLN A 107 -3.65 -0.81 1.95
C GLN A 107 -3.67 0.57 1.28
N ARG A 108 -3.40 1.65 2.04
CA ARG A 108 -3.34 3.01 1.49
C ARG A 108 -2.20 3.19 0.49
N CYS A 109 -0.96 2.87 0.89
CA CYS A 109 0.20 3.05 0.02
C CYS A 109 0.11 2.18 -1.23
N HIS A 110 -0.42 0.96 -1.09
CA HIS A 110 -0.65 0.06 -2.21
C HIS A 110 -1.67 0.63 -3.19
N MET A 111 -2.82 1.15 -2.71
CA MET A 111 -3.81 1.79 -3.58
C MET A 111 -3.27 3.03 -4.29
N LEU A 112 -2.44 3.83 -3.61
CA LEU A 112 -1.80 5.00 -4.22
C LEU A 112 -0.79 4.60 -5.30
N HIS A 113 0.00 3.55 -5.04
CA HIS A 113 0.97 3.01 -5.99
C HIS A 113 0.29 2.48 -7.25
N ASP A 114 -0.82 1.76 -7.11
CA ASP A 114 -1.52 1.15 -8.27
C ASP A 114 -2.43 2.14 -9.02
N ARG A 115 -2.76 3.30 -8.43
CA ARG A 115 -3.74 4.24 -9.00
C ARG A 115 -3.42 4.66 -10.44
N PRO A 116 -2.17 5.05 -10.79
CA PRO A 116 -1.84 5.43 -12.16
C PRO A 116 -2.03 4.27 -13.14
N GLU A 117 -1.62 3.06 -12.75
CA GLU A 117 -1.75 1.87 -13.60
C GLU A 117 -3.22 1.48 -13.81
N HIS A 118 -4.04 1.55 -12.76
CA HIS A 118 -5.49 1.36 -12.90
C HIS A 118 -6.16 2.42 -13.78
N GLN A 119 -5.65 3.66 -13.80
CA GLN A 119 -6.13 4.69 -14.72
C GLN A 119 -5.72 4.36 -16.17
N ARG A 120 -4.45 4.01 -16.41
CA ARG A 120 -3.95 3.60 -17.74
C ARG A 120 -4.77 2.45 -18.32
N ARG A 121 -4.99 1.39 -17.55
CA ARG A 121 -5.79 0.23 -17.99
C ARG A 121 -7.24 0.61 -18.32
N ARG A 122 -7.88 1.42 -17.46
CA ARG A 122 -9.26 1.88 -17.72
C ARG A 122 -9.36 2.69 -19.01
N LEU A 123 -8.42 3.59 -19.26
CA LEU A 123 -8.38 4.37 -20.50
C LEU A 123 -8.13 3.46 -21.71
N ALA A 124 -7.17 2.55 -21.63
CA ALA A 124 -6.89 1.61 -22.72
C ALA A 124 -8.11 0.72 -23.06
N HIS A 125 -8.83 0.22 -22.06
CA HIS A 125 -10.05 -0.54 -22.27
C HIS A 125 -11.19 0.30 -22.85
N ALA A 126 -11.32 1.57 -22.46
CA ALA A 126 -12.32 2.47 -23.05
C ALA A 126 -12.02 2.72 -24.53
N VAL A 127 -10.76 3.01 -24.88
CA VAL A 127 -10.33 3.19 -26.28
C VAL A 127 -10.56 1.92 -27.10
N GLN A 128 -10.26 0.73 -26.56
CA GLN A 128 -10.53 -0.54 -27.24
C GLN A 128 -12.03 -0.82 -27.44
N ALA A 129 -12.88 -0.39 -26.49
CA ALA A 129 -14.34 -0.51 -26.60
C ALA A 129 -14.95 0.49 -27.59
N GLU A 130 -14.28 1.62 -27.84
CA GLU A 130 -14.71 2.68 -28.77
C GLU A 130 -14.16 2.51 -30.19
N SER A 131 -13.28 1.54 -30.45
CA SER A 131 -12.70 1.26 -31.77
C SER A 131 -13.65 0.38 -32.60
N PRO A 132 -14.36 0.91 -33.61
CA PRO A 132 -15.44 0.20 -34.28
C PRO A 132 -14.96 -0.38 -35.61
N TRP A 133 -13.93 -1.24 -35.60
CA TRP A 133 -13.18 -1.64 -36.81
C TRP A 133 -12.47 -0.48 -37.53
#